data_AF-A0A6C2U2C7-F1
#
_entry.id   AF-A0A6C2U2C7-F1
#
_cell.length_a   1.000
_cell.length_b   1.000
_cell.length_c   1.000
_cell.angle_alpha   90.00
_cell.angle_beta   90.00
_cell.angle_gamma   90.00
#
_symmetry.space_group_name_H-M   'P 1'
#
loop_
_entity.id
_entity.type
_entity.pdbx_description
1 polymer ?
#
loop_
_entity_poly.entity_id
_entity_poly.type
_entity_poly.pdbx_seq_one_letter_code
_entity_poly.pdbx_strand_id
1 'polypeptide(L)' 'MDEKDIFTRAVDAYFQKFGEHAPAPSDPTTINEGGKDYVVLENTYGLLAVYEIVDDNTLKWSDYLPEGYSEDDDQRNG' A
#
# COMPACT_ATOMS: atom_id res chain seq x y z
N MET A 1 0.92 2.62 18.26
CA MET A 1 -0.07 3.18 17.34
C MET A 1 -0.94 2.04 16.86
N ASP A 2 -2.26 2.20 16.89
CA ASP A 2 -3.18 1.15 16.44
C ASP A 2 -3.08 0.95 14.93
N GLU A 3 -3.19 -0.29 14.47
CA GLU A 3 -3.14 -0.65 13.03
C GLU A 3 -4.16 0.14 12.19
N LYS A 4 -5.34 0.41 12.76
CA LYS A 4 -6.37 1.27 12.15
C LYS A 4 -5.89 2.69 11.87
N ASP A 5 -5.05 3.25 12.74
CA ASP A 5 -4.50 4.59 12.59
C ASP A 5 -3.48 4.62 11.45
N ILE A 6 -2.67 3.57 11.32
CA ILE A 6 -1.69 3.39 10.24
C ILE A 6 -2.43 3.30 8.89
N PHE A 7 -3.47 2.48 8.81
CA PHE A 7 -4.27 2.33 7.59
C PHE A 7 -4.96 3.62 7.19
N THR A 8 -5.58 4.32 8.15
CA THR A 8 -6.24 5.60 7.88
C THR A 8 -5.25 6.61 7.29
N ARG A 9 -4.03 6.68 7.82
CA ARG A 9 -2.98 7.58 7.30
C ARG A 9 -2.48 7.16 5.92
N ALA A 10 -2.34 5.85 5.66
CA ALA A 10 -1.92 5.35 4.37
C ALA A 10 -2.96 5.69 3.28
N VAL A 11 -4.23 5.48 3.59
CA VAL A 11 -5.36 5.83 2.69
C VAL A 11 -5.43 7.34 2.45
N ASP A 12 -5.28 8.15 3.50
CA ASP A 12 -5.24 9.62 3.36
C ASP A 12 -4.07 10.07 2.49
N ALA A 13 -2.86 9.56 2.75
CA ALA A 13 -1.67 9.84 1.94
C ALA A 13 -1.82 9.41 0.47
N TYR A 14 -2.55 8.32 0.23
CA TYR A 14 -2.87 7.85 -1.12
C TYR A 14 -3.76 8.83 -1.86
N PHE A 15 -4.90 9.23 -1.26
CA PHE A 15 -5.81 10.19 -1.90
C PHE A 15 -5.20 11.60 -2.00
N GLN A 16 -4.31 11.99 -1.09
CA GLN A 16 -3.54 13.23 -1.22
C GLN A 16 -2.60 13.21 -2.44
N LYS A 17 -2.01 12.05 -2.75
CA LYS A 17 -1.06 11.88 -3.86
C LYS A 17 -1.75 11.71 -5.21
N PHE A 18 -2.80 10.89 -5.29
CA PHE A 18 -3.47 10.53 -6.55
C PHE A 18 -4.80 11.26 -6.79
N GLY A 19 -5.29 12.00 -5.80
CA GLY A 19 -6.56 12.72 -5.86
C GLY A 19 -7.75 11.87 -5.43
N GLU A 20 -8.86 12.53 -5.10
CA GLU A 20 -10.10 11.92 -4.61
C GLU A 20 -10.79 10.95 -5.59
N HIS A 21 -10.43 11.01 -6.87
CA HIS A 21 -10.96 10.13 -7.92
C HIS A 21 -10.11 8.88 -8.16
N ALA A 22 -9.03 8.70 -7.40
CA ALA A 22 -8.20 7.50 -7.48
C ALA A 22 -8.98 6.25 -7.02
N PRO A 23 -8.61 5.05 -7.53
CA PRO A 23 -9.21 3.81 -7.09
C PRO A 23 -9.15 3.65 -5.57
N ALA A 24 -10.28 3.39 -4.92
CA ALA A 24 -10.29 3.22 -3.47
C ALA A 24 -9.61 1.89 -3.08
N PRO A 25 -8.72 1.90 -2.08
CA PRO A 25 -8.24 0.67 -1.47
C PRO A 25 -9.39 -0.04 -0.75
N SER A 26 -9.48 -1.36 -0.92
CA SER A 26 -10.48 -2.18 -0.23
C SER A 26 -9.92 -2.92 0.97
N ASP A 27 -8.64 -3.28 0.91
CA ASP A 27 -7.99 -4.08 1.95
C ASP A 27 -6.57 -3.55 2.19
N PRO A 28 -6.35 -2.71 3.21
CA PRO A 28 -5.01 -2.34 3.63
C PRO A 28 -4.41 -3.44 4.50
N THR A 29 -3.19 -3.87 4.18
CA THR A 29 -2.46 -4.91 4.93
C THR A 29 -1.08 -4.42 5.35
N THR A 30 -0.64 -4.81 6.55
CA THR A 30 0.75 -4.61 6.98
C THR A 30 1.57 -5.87 6.68
N ILE A 31 2.73 -5.70 6.07
CA ILE A 31 3.69 -6.79 5.84
C ILE A 31 5.04 -6.46 6.48
N ASN A 32 5.77 -7.49 6.91
CA ASN A 32 7.15 -7.36 7.35
C ASN A 32 8.06 -8.09 6.37
N GLU A 33 8.98 -7.36 5.75
CA GLU A 33 9.89 -7.91 4.76
C GLU A 33 11.27 -7.27 4.86
N GLY A 34 12.34 -8.07 4.79
CA GLY A 34 13.71 -7.56 4.92
C GLY A 34 14.01 -6.83 6.25
N GLY A 35 13.23 -7.09 7.31
CA GLY A 35 13.34 -6.40 8.59
C GLY A 35 12.71 -5.01 8.61
N LYS A 36 11.89 -4.68 7.61
CA LYS A 36 11.12 -3.43 7.49
C LYS A 36 9.64 -3.72 7.45
N ASP A 37 8.86 -2.81 8.00
CA ASP A 37 7.40 -2.89 7.98
C ASP A 37 6.84 -2.01 6.85
N TYR A 38 5.84 -2.53 6.14
CA TYR A 38 5.19 -1.83 5.04
C TYR A 38 3.67 -1.90 5.18
N VAL A 39 3.00 -0.84 4.74
CA VAL A 39 1.55 -0.84 4.49
C VAL A 39 1.33 -0.98 3.00
N VAL A 40 0.59 -2.00 2.63
CA VAL A 40 0.18 -2.29 1.27
C VAL A 40 -1.28 -1.87 1.13
N LEU A 41 -1.56 -1.02 0.16
CA LEU A 41 -2.92 -0.65 -0.23
C LEU A 41 -3.25 -1.41 -1.51
N GLU A 42 -4.24 -2.28 -1.45
CA GLU A 42 -4.73 -3.05 -2.59
C GLU A 42 -6.24 -2.91 -2.76
N ASN A 43 -6.70 -3.24 -3.97
CA ASN A 43 -8.10 -3.46 -4.26
C ASN A 43 -8.29 -4.74 -5.09
N THR A 44 -9.53 -5.04 -5.47
CA THR A 44 -9.86 -6.22 -6.31
C THR A 44 -9.08 -6.28 -7.63
N TYR A 45 -8.54 -5.17 -8.12
CA TYR A 45 -7.76 -5.09 -9.36
C TYR A 45 -6.25 -5.15 -9.13
N GLY A 46 -5.80 -5.21 -7.87
CA GLY A 46 -4.39 -5.37 -7.51
C GLY A 46 -3.85 -4.25 -6.62
N LEU A 47 -2.53 -4.10 -6.67
CA LEU A 47 -1.79 -3.16 -5.84
C LEU A 47 -2.03 -1.71 -6.26
N LEU A 48 -2.31 -0.85 -5.29
CA LEU A 48 -2.48 0.59 -5.50
C LEU A 48 -1.28 1.40 -5.02
N ALA A 49 -0.76 1.07 -3.84
CA ALA A 49 0.37 1.78 -3.25
C ALA A 49 1.04 0.97 -2.15
N VAL A 50 2.34 1.23 -1.94
CA VAL A 50 3.10 0.68 -0.83
C VAL A 50 3.76 1.83 -0.07
N TYR A 51 3.67 1.78 1.25
CA TYR A 51 4.30 2.72 2.15
C TYR A 51 5.22 1.98 3.12
N GLU A 52 6.48 2.39 3.21
CA GLU A 52 7.38 1.94 4.28
C GLU A 52 7.00 2.66 5.58
N ILE A 53 6.86 1.88 6.65
CA ILE A 53 6.70 2.40 8.02
C ILE A 53 8.11 2.65 8.55
N VAL A 54 8.52 3.92 8.59
CA VAL A 54 9.82 4.32 9.15
C VAL A 54 9.68 4.64 10.64
N ASP A 55 10.82 4.74 11.33
CA ASP A 55 10.89 5.15 12.74
C ASP A 55 9.99 6.37 13.02
N ASP A 56 9.30 6.35 14.16
CA ASP A 56 8.23 7.29 14.54
C ASP A 56 6.89 7.10 13.78
N ASN A 57 6.63 5.91 13.23
CA ASN A 57 5.38 5.56 12.54
C ASN A 57 5.03 6.52 11.38
N THR A 58 6.06 7.11 10.76
CA THR A 58 5.88 7.93 9.56
C THR A 58 5.74 7.01 8.35
N LEU A 59 4.81 7.33 7.45
CA LEU A 59 4.61 6.59 6.20
C LEU A 59 5.41 7.26 5.09
N LYS A 60 6.33 6.51 4.48
CA LYS A 60 7.10 6.96 3.33
C LYS A 60 6.68 6.20 2.09
N TRP A 61 6.39 6.91 1.00
CA TRP A 61 6.15 6.28 -0.29
C TRP A 61 7.28 5.32 -0.64
N SER A 62 6.92 4.11 -1.04
CA SER A 62 7.85 3.07 -1.43
C SER A 62 7.50 2.56 -2.82
N ASP A 63 8.50 2.53 -3.71
CA ASP A 63 8.40 1.83 -5.00
C ASP A 63 8.69 0.32 -4.84
N TYR A 64 8.70 -0.17 -3.60
CA TYR A 64 8.92 -1.56 -3.27
C TYR A 64 7.72 -2.43 -3.67
N LEU A 65 7.98 -3.37 -4.59
CA LEU A 65 7.21 -4.56 -4.96
C LEU A 65 7.20 -5.67 -3.90
N PRO A 66 6.23 -5.86 -2.99
CA PRO A 66 6.28 -7.01 -2.10
C PRO A 66 6.22 -8.33 -2.88
N GLU A 67 6.93 -9.35 -2.40
CA GLU A 67 6.93 -10.67 -3.03
C GLU A 67 5.49 -11.20 -3.14
N GLY A 68 5.01 -11.40 -4.38
CA GLY A 68 3.62 -11.80 -4.68
C GLY A 68 2.80 -10.74 -5.42
N TYR A 69 3.23 -9.47 -5.38
CA TYR A 69 2.65 -8.40 -6.20
C TYR A 69 3.54 -8.19 -7.42
N SER A 70 3.13 -8.77 -8.54
CA SER A 70 3.84 -8.64 -9.81
C SER A 70 3.20 -7.51 -10.62
N GLU A 71 4.00 -6.66 -11.28
CA GLU A 71 3.51 -5.78 -12.36
C GLU A 71 2.87 -6.58 -13.54
N ASP A 72 3.07 -7.91 -13.55
CA ASP A 72 2.56 -8.87 -14.53
C ASP A 72 1.07 -9.25 -14.40
N ASP A 73 0.28 -8.65 -13.50
CA ASP A 73 -1.18 -8.90 -13.44
C ASP A 73 -1.97 -8.22 -14.59
N ASP A 74 -1.30 -7.60 -15.56
CA ASP A 74 -1.88 -7.22 -16.86
C ASP A 74 -1.96 -8.40 -17.86
N GLN A 75 -1.42 -9.59 -17.52
CA GLN A 75 -1.32 -10.73 -18.46
C GLN A 75 -2.04 -12.01 -18.00
N ARG A 76 -3.24 -11.89 -17.41
CA ARG A 76 -4.17 -13.03 -17.21
C ARG A 76 -5.55 -12.80 -17.82
N ASN A 77 -5.60 -12.54 -19.13
CA ASN A 77 -6.73 -12.91 -19.98
C ASN A 77 -6.20 -13.35 -21.35
N GLY A 78 -5.68 -14.58 -21.40
CA GLY A 78 -5.47 -15.35 -22.63
C GLY A 78 -6.58 -16.39 -22.78
#